data_AF-A0A3S4NHF1-F1
#
_entry.id   AF-A0A3S4NHF1-F1
#
_cell.length_a   1.000
_cell.length_b   1.000
_cell.length_c   1.000
_cell.angle_alpha   90.00
_cell.angle_beta   90.00
_cell.angle_gamma   90.00
#
_symmetry.space_group_name_H-M   'P 1'
#
loop_
_entity.id
_entity.type
_entity.pdbx_description
1 polymer ?
#
loop_
_entity_poly.entity_id
_entity_poly.type
_entity_poly.pdbx_seq_one_letter_code
_entity_poly.pdbx_strand_id
1 'polypeptide(L)'
;MSSSASSNQQIQPADDDDATTKLPIQQIPGGYGIPFIGAIKDRLDYYYNQGRDNYFRTRMTKFGSTVFRANMPPGPFMARNPRVVVLLDAASFPVLFDVSKVEKRDVFTGTYMPSTSLSGGYRALAYLDPSEPKHALLKQLLFFLLSTRKQAFIPEFHTSFTTLFDTLESDIAKDGKSDFNSRNDTGSFSFLAGAYFGVNPSDTGLGSDGPTIASKWLLFQLHP
;
A
#
# COMPACT_ATOMS: atom_id res chain seq x y z
N MET A 1 -74.59 -32.68 -25.83
CA MET A 1 -73.60 -33.54 -25.14
C MET A 1 -72.31 -33.38 -25.93
N SER A 2 -71.19 -32.87 -25.44
CA SER A 2 -70.73 -32.63 -24.08
C SER A 2 -69.80 -31.40 -24.10
N SER A 3 -69.81 -30.65 -23.00
CA SER A 3 -68.87 -29.58 -22.69
C SER A 3 -67.52 -30.18 -22.29
N SER A 4 -66.42 -29.52 -22.66
CA SER A 4 -65.16 -29.61 -21.90
C SER A 4 -64.41 -28.28 -21.99
N ALA A 5 -64.18 -27.71 -20.81
CA ALA A 5 -63.49 -26.46 -20.57
C ALA A 5 -61.99 -26.69 -20.23
N SER A 6 -61.29 -25.55 -20.05
CA SER A 6 -59.99 -25.36 -19.40
C SER A 6 -58.76 -25.45 -20.32
N SER A 7 -57.77 -24.57 -20.22
CA SER A 7 -57.35 -23.71 -19.11
C SER A 7 -56.64 -22.46 -19.62
N ASN A 8 -56.94 -21.31 -19.00
CA ASN A 8 -56.25 -20.05 -19.18
C ASN A 8 -55.04 -20.07 -18.23
N GLN A 9 -53.83 -20.35 -18.72
CA GLN A 9 -52.62 -20.23 -17.91
C GLN A 9 -52.24 -18.76 -17.80
N GLN A 10 -52.62 -18.17 -16.67
CA GLN A 10 -52.17 -16.86 -16.23
C GLN A 10 -50.68 -16.97 -15.88
N ILE A 11 -49.82 -16.34 -16.69
CA ILE A 11 -48.39 -16.22 -16.42
C ILE A 11 -48.26 -15.36 -15.15
N GLN A 12 -47.89 -16.01 -14.04
CA GLN A 12 -47.48 -15.30 -12.84
C GLN A 12 -46.15 -14.58 -13.14
N PRO A 13 -45.99 -13.31 -12.77
CA PRO A 13 -44.67 -12.69 -12.79
C PRO A 13 -43.79 -13.48 -11.82
N ALA A 14 -42.60 -13.87 -12.30
CA ALA A 14 -41.57 -14.41 -11.44
C ALA A 14 -41.28 -13.38 -10.35
N ASP A 15 -41.53 -13.75 -9.09
CA ASP A 15 -40.94 -13.06 -7.95
C ASP A 15 -39.42 -13.18 -8.12
N ASP A 16 -38.80 -12.11 -8.61
CA ASP A 16 -37.37 -11.84 -8.47
C ASP A 16 -37.12 -11.54 -6.98
N ASP A 17 -37.18 -12.58 -6.16
CA ASP A 17 -36.65 -12.56 -4.81
C ASP A 17 -35.11 -12.48 -4.96
N ASP A 18 -34.60 -11.25 -4.96
CA ASP A 18 -33.19 -10.92 -4.73
C ASP A 18 -32.80 -11.35 -3.31
N ALA A 19 -32.71 -12.66 -3.12
CA ALA A 19 -32.25 -13.28 -1.90
C ALA A 19 -30.72 -13.12 -1.85
N THR A 20 -30.26 -11.93 -1.47
CA THR A 20 -28.90 -11.76 -0.98
C THR A 20 -28.73 -12.68 0.22
N THR A 21 -28.06 -13.82 0.03
CA THR A 21 -27.83 -14.82 1.07
C THR A 21 -27.08 -14.15 2.23
N LYS A 22 -27.79 -13.88 3.34
CA LYS A 22 -27.20 -13.22 4.51
C LYS A 22 -26.20 -14.17 5.16
N LEU A 23 -24.91 -13.81 5.12
CA LEU A 23 -23.86 -14.55 5.82
C LEU A 23 -24.11 -14.53 7.33
N PRO A 24 -23.80 -15.63 8.05
CA PRO A 24 -23.94 -15.65 9.50
C PRO A 24 -22.99 -14.64 10.14
N ILE A 25 -23.51 -13.83 11.07
CA ILE A 25 -22.70 -12.90 11.85
C ILE A 25 -21.87 -13.68 12.86
N GLN A 26 -20.55 -13.50 12.82
CA GLN A 26 -19.61 -14.13 13.74
C GLN A 26 -18.84 -13.07 14.53
N GLN A 27 -18.43 -13.43 15.76
CA GLN A 27 -17.50 -12.62 16.53
C GLN A 27 -16.12 -12.67 15.88
N ILE A 28 -15.45 -11.51 15.76
CA ILE A 28 -14.09 -11.45 15.21
C ILE A 28 -13.13 -12.15 16.19
N PRO A 29 -12.50 -13.27 15.81
CA PRO A 29 -11.61 -14.03 16.70
C PRO A 29 -10.29 -13.31 16.95
N GLY A 30 -9.51 -13.82 17.91
CA GLY A 30 -8.21 -13.27 18.29
C GLY A 30 -8.30 -12.25 19.42
N GLY A 31 -7.15 -11.66 19.77
CA GLY A 31 -7.01 -10.73 20.88
C GLY A 31 -5.67 -10.04 20.89
N TYR A 32 -5.48 -9.10 21.81
CA TYR A 32 -4.31 -8.22 21.84
C TYR A 32 -3.28 -8.57 22.92
N GLY A 33 -3.53 -9.62 23.70
CA GLY A 33 -2.70 -10.03 24.83
C GLY A 33 -2.73 -9.02 25.98
N ILE A 34 -1.76 -9.17 26.89
CA ILE A 34 -1.55 -8.26 28.03
C ILE A 34 -1.04 -6.90 27.49
N PRO A 35 -1.50 -5.75 28.02
CA PRO A 35 -1.01 -4.43 27.60
C PRO A 35 0.52 -4.36 27.53
N PHE A 36 1.04 -3.72 26.47
CA PHE A 36 2.46 -3.65 26.08
C PHE A 36 3.10 -5.00 25.70
N ILE A 37 3.00 -6.02 26.54
CA ILE A 37 3.64 -7.34 26.34
C ILE A 37 3.12 -8.01 25.08
N GLY A 38 1.80 -7.99 24.85
CA GLY A 38 1.18 -8.57 23.66
C GLY A 38 1.72 -7.94 22.37
N ALA A 39 1.81 -6.62 22.33
CA ALA A 39 2.35 -5.90 21.18
C ALA A 39 3.85 -6.17 20.95
N ILE A 40 4.65 -6.24 22.01
CA ILE A 40 6.09 -6.57 21.91
C ILE A 40 6.26 -8.00 21.38
N LYS A 41 5.53 -8.97 21.92
CA LYS A 41 5.57 -10.36 21.45
C LYS A 41 5.16 -10.46 19.99
N ASP A 42 4.03 -9.85 19.63
CA ASP A 42 3.54 -9.87 18.25
C ASP A 42 4.55 -9.21 17.29
N ARG A 43 5.21 -8.12 17.70
CA ARG A 43 6.28 -7.48 16.94
C ARG A 43 7.49 -8.40 16.73
N LEU A 44 7.91 -9.13 17.77
CA LEU A 44 8.99 -10.11 17.67
C LEU A 44 8.60 -11.29 16.76
N ASP A 45 7.37 -11.77 16.85
CA ASP A 45 6.86 -12.81 15.97
C ASP A 45 6.82 -12.34 14.51
N TYR A 46 6.39 -11.10 14.27
CA TYR A 46 6.28 -10.50 12.94
C TYR A 46 7.63 -10.35 12.24
N TYR A 47 8.66 -9.86 12.95
CA TYR A 47 9.97 -9.59 12.34
C TYR A 47 10.98 -10.74 12.46
N TYR A 48 10.96 -11.54 13.53
CA TYR A 48 12.07 -12.43 13.88
C TYR A 48 11.65 -13.90 14.07
N ASN A 49 10.65 -14.19 14.91
CA ASN A 49 10.37 -15.58 15.29
C ASN A 49 9.62 -16.36 14.20
N GLN A 50 8.75 -15.68 13.43
CA GLN A 50 7.91 -16.32 12.40
C GLN A 50 8.15 -15.72 11.02
N GLY A 51 8.36 -14.40 10.97
CA GLY A 51 8.37 -13.62 9.73
C GLY A 51 6.96 -13.21 9.29
N ARG A 52 6.90 -12.22 8.41
CA ARG A 52 5.66 -11.49 8.05
C ARG A 52 4.53 -12.39 7.56
N ASP A 53 4.81 -13.28 6.62
CA ASP A 53 3.77 -14.13 6.01
C ASP A 53 3.26 -15.17 7.00
N ASN A 54 4.17 -15.81 7.75
CA ASN A 54 3.82 -16.83 8.71
C ASN A 54 3.11 -16.26 9.94
N TYR A 55 3.41 -15.01 10.30
CA TYR A 55 2.67 -14.28 11.33
C TYR A 55 1.16 -14.27 11.07
N PHE A 56 0.76 -13.99 9.82
CA PHE A 56 -0.64 -13.99 9.41
C PHE A 56 -1.18 -15.40 9.16
N ARG A 57 -0.44 -16.24 8.41
CA ARG A 57 -0.88 -17.60 8.06
C ARG A 57 -1.17 -18.46 9.29
N THR A 58 -0.31 -18.40 10.30
CA THR A 58 -0.50 -19.18 11.55
C THR A 58 -1.74 -18.74 12.33
N ARG A 59 -2.04 -17.43 12.36
CA ARG A 59 -3.24 -16.87 13.02
C ARG A 59 -4.51 -17.22 12.25
N MET A 60 -4.46 -17.15 10.92
CA MET A 60 -5.56 -17.56 10.06
C MET A 60 -5.93 -19.03 10.30
N THR A 61 -4.95 -19.94 10.32
CA THR A 61 -5.17 -21.36 10.63
C THR A 61 -5.67 -21.55 12.05
N LYS A 62 -5.08 -20.87 13.05
CA LYS A 62 -5.46 -20.98 14.45
C LYS A 62 -6.92 -20.58 14.70
N PHE A 63 -7.40 -19.55 14.02
CA PHE A 63 -8.75 -19.02 14.22
C PHE A 63 -9.77 -19.56 13.21
N GLY A 64 -9.33 -20.29 12.19
CA GLY A 64 -10.19 -20.71 11.08
C GLY A 64 -10.85 -19.53 10.36
N SER A 65 -10.18 -18.37 10.32
CA SER A 65 -10.75 -17.12 9.82
C SER A 65 -9.70 -16.26 9.12
N THR A 66 -10.08 -15.64 8.00
CA THR A 66 -9.29 -14.63 7.27
C THR A 66 -9.46 -13.22 7.86
N VAL A 67 -10.39 -13.06 8.83
CA VAL A 67 -10.64 -11.83 9.56
C VAL A 67 -10.41 -12.06 11.06
N PHE A 68 -9.44 -11.37 11.67
CA PHE A 68 -9.11 -11.57 13.09
C PHE A 68 -8.43 -10.35 13.72
N ARG A 69 -8.43 -10.30 15.06
CA ARG A 69 -7.74 -9.27 15.86
C ARG A 69 -6.27 -9.64 16.07
N ALA A 70 -5.38 -8.67 15.90
CA ALA A 70 -3.94 -8.80 16.14
C ALA A 70 -3.30 -7.45 16.49
N ASN A 71 -2.09 -7.45 17.07
CA ASN A 71 -1.26 -6.25 17.15
C ASN A 71 -0.33 -6.16 15.93
N MET A 72 -0.12 -4.96 15.39
CA MET A 72 0.85 -4.70 14.33
C MET A 72 2.01 -3.83 14.82
N PRO A 73 3.24 -4.02 14.31
CA PRO A 73 4.35 -3.09 14.52
C PRO A 73 4.00 -1.63 14.12
N PRO A 74 4.71 -0.60 14.61
CA PRO A 74 5.93 -0.64 15.44
C PRO A 74 5.70 -0.57 16.96
N GLY A 75 4.45 -0.64 17.43
CA GLY A 75 4.11 -0.43 18.86
C GLY A 75 4.95 -1.21 19.88
N PRO A 76 4.98 -0.77 21.14
CA PRO A 76 4.02 0.17 21.73
C PRO A 76 4.47 1.64 21.82
N PHE A 77 5.75 1.95 21.60
CA PHE A 77 6.26 3.31 21.85
C PHE A 77 6.12 4.25 20.66
N MET A 78 6.37 3.75 19.44
CA MET A 78 6.19 4.55 18.21
C MET A 78 4.72 4.67 17.82
N ALA A 79 3.93 3.60 17.99
CA ALA A 79 2.51 3.58 17.68
C ALA A 79 1.68 3.63 18.96
N ARG A 80 0.84 4.68 19.10
CA ARG A 80 -0.04 4.86 20.27
C ARG A 80 -1.03 3.71 20.46
N ASN A 81 -1.45 3.07 19.38
CA ASN A 81 -2.36 1.93 19.42
C ASN A 81 -1.99 0.91 18.33
N PRO A 82 -1.34 -0.22 18.68
CA PRO A 82 -0.94 -1.24 17.71
C PRO A 82 -2.09 -2.17 17.30
N ARG A 83 -3.27 -2.05 17.91
CA ARG A 83 -4.39 -3.00 17.76
C ARG A 83 -5.12 -2.80 16.44
N VAL A 84 -5.25 -3.86 15.65
CA VAL A 84 -5.97 -3.85 14.37
C VAL A 84 -6.98 -5.00 14.26
N VAL A 85 -7.83 -4.91 13.24
CA VAL A 85 -8.55 -6.06 12.65
C VAL A 85 -7.90 -6.32 11.29
N VAL A 86 -7.39 -7.53 11.11
CA VAL A 86 -6.71 -7.98 9.90
C VAL A 86 -7.75 -8.51 8.92
N LEU A 87 -7.60 -8.20 7.64
CA LEU A 87 -8.44 -8.66 6.52
C LEU A 87 -7.55 -9.34 5.48
N LEU A 88 -7.69 -10.66 5.28
CA LEU A 88 -6.77 -11.45 4.45
C LEU A 88 -7.43 -12.16 3.25
N ASP A 89 -8.68 -11.83 2.94
CA ASP A 89 -9.40 -12.42 1.80
C ASP A 89 -9.96 -11.36 0.86
N ALA A 90 -10.21 -11.77 -0.38
CA ALA A 90 -10.65 -10.88 -1.45
C ALA A 90 -12.07 -10.32 -1.26
N ALA A 91 -12.90 -10.92 -0.39
CA ALA A 91 -14.24 -10.41 -0.10
C ALA A 91 -14.20 -9.31 0.97
N SER A 92 -13.35 -9.45 1.98
CA SER A 92 -13.23 -8.48 3.08
C SER A 92 -12.30 -7.30 2.74
N PHE A 93 -11.18 -7.54 2.05
CA PHE A 93 -10.15 -6.53 1.78
C PHE A 93 -10.67 -5.25 1.07
N PRO A 94 -11.59 -5.32 0.08
CA PRO A 94 -12.07 -4.13 -0.63
C PRO A 94 -12.73 -3.07 0.24
N VAL A 95 -13.17 -3.39 1.47
CA VAL A 95 -13.67 -2.39 2.42
C VAL A 95 -12.64 -1.28 2.70
N LEU A 96 -11.35 -1.59 2.56
CA LEU A 96 -10.26 -0.62 2.73
C LEU A 96 -10.23 0.46 1.64
N PHE A 97 -10.96 0.31 0.54
CA PHE A 97 -11.04 1.32 -0.52
C PHE A 97 -12.29 2.20 -0.41
N ASP A 98 -13.28 1.75 0.36
CA ASP A 98 -14.55 2.46 0.52
C ASP A 98 -14.42 3.58 1.58
N VAL A 99 -14.10 4.79 1.10
CA VAL A 99 -13.89 5.97 1.94
C VAL A 99 -15.17 6.47 2.64
N SER A 100 -16.34 5.88 2.35
CA SER A 100 -17.55 6.10 3.16
C SER A 100 -17.57 5.25 4.43
N LYS A 101 -16.73 4.19 4.49
CA LYS A 101 -16.63 3.25 5.63
C LYS A 101 -15.34 3.40 6.41
N VAL A 102 -14.25 3.84 5.77
CA VAL A 102 -12.93 3.98 6.39
C VAL A 102 -12.37 5.39 6.21
N GLU A 103 -11.88 5.98 7.30
CA GLU A 103 -11.06 7.19 7.26
C GLU A 103 -9.62 6.83 6.87
N LYS A 104 -8.98 7.66 6.03
CA LYS A 104 -7.59 7.49 5.54
C LYS A 104 -6.61 8.52 6.07
N ARG A 105 -6.98 9.20 7.15
CA ARG A 105 -6.17 10.21 7.82
C ARG A 105 -5.00 9.61 8.59
N ASP A 106 -3.79 10.09 8.32
CA ASP A 106 -2.56 9.80 9.08
C ASP A 106 -2.17 8.31 9.19
N VAL A 107 -2.72 7.44 8.33
CA VAL A 107 -2.56 5.98 8.40
C VAL A 107 -1.77 5.38 7.23
N PHE A 108 -1.13 6.21 6.40
CA PHE A 108 -0.35 5.75 5.24
C PHE A 108 0.75 4.74 5.63
N THR A 109 1.39 4.96 6.78
CA THR A 109 2.43 4.09 7.35
C THR A 109 1.90 3.15 8.44
N GLY A 110 0.57 2.97 8.52
CA GLY A 110 -0.08 2.08 9.48
C GLY A 110 -0.46 2.77 10.78
N THR A 111 -0.05 2.18 11.92
CA THR A 111 -0.48 2.59 13.27
C THR A 111 0.29 3.77 13.86
N TYR A 112 1.19 4.35 13.08
CA TYR A 112 1.94 5.56 13.41
C TYR A 112 2.11 6.43 12.16
N MET A 113 2.37 7.71 12.40
CA MET A 113 2.73 8.69 11.39
C MET A 113 4.11 9.25 11.74
N PRO A 114 5.07 9.33 10.80
CA PRO A 114 6.34 10.02 11.00
C PRO A 114 6.14 11.48 11.39
N SER A 115 7.11 12.05 12.10
CA SER A 115 7.09 13.48 12.46
C SER A 115 7.00 14.37 11.22
N THR A 116 6.14 15.39 11.26
CA THR A 116 6.05 16.38 10.17
C THR A 116 7.33 17.19 10.00
N SER A 117 8.25 17.18 10.97
CA SER A 117 9.58 17.78 10.82
C SER A 117 10.39 17.15 9.68
N LEU A 118 10.11 15.90 9.31
CA LEU A 118 10.71 15.22 8.17
C LEU A 118 10.09 15.63 6.83
N SER A 119 8.96 16.34 6.84
CA SER A 119 8.23 16.83 5.66
C SER A 119 8.00 18.34 5.73
N GLY A 120 8.95 19.08 6.30
CA GLY A 120 8.94 20.55 6.32
C GLY A 120 7.83 21.18 7.18
N GLY A 121 7.31 20.44 8.16
CA GLY A 121 6.19 20.86 9.01
C GLY A 121 4.80 20.56 8.42
N TYR A 122 4.72 19.91 7.26
CA TYR A 122 3.45 19.63 6.57
C TYR A 122 3.07 18.15 6.65
N ARG A 123 1.77 17.87 6.71
CA ARG A 123 1.20 16.55 6.40
C ARG A 123 1.16 16.40 4.87
N ALA A 124 2.02 15.53 4.33
CA ALA A 124 2.07 15.26 2.90
C ALA A 124 0.74 14.64 2.41
N LEU A 125 0.46 14.76 1.11
CA LEU A 125 -0.78 14.28 0.48
C LEU A 125 -1.14 12.84 0.90
N ALA A 126 -0.17 11.95 1.00
CA ALA A 126 -0.38 10.55 1.36
C ALA A 126 -1.04 10.35 2.74
N TYR A 127 -0.94 11.33 3.64
CA TYR A 127 -1.52 11.28 4.99
C TYR A 127 -2.87 12.00 5.10
N LEU A 128 -3.35 12.63 4.02
CA LEU A 128 -4.59 13.40 4.05
C LEU A 128 -5.79 12.52 3.68
N ASP A 129 -6.85 12.61 4.47
CA ASP A 129 -8.12 11.98 4.13
C ASP A 129 -8.81 12.72 2.97
N PRO A 130 -9.57 12.04 2.08
CA PRO A 130 -10.31 12.71 1.01
C PRO A 130 -11.30 13.79 1.46
N SER A 131 -11.77 13.77 2.71
CA SER A 131 -12.59 14.84 3.30
C SER A 131 -11.81 16.15 3.55
N GLU A 132 -10.48 16.11 3.56
CA GLU A 132 -9.64 17.28 3.76
C GLU A 132 -9.48 18.08 2.44
N PRO A 133 -9.82 19.38 2.37
CA PRO A 133 -9.80 20.14 1.10
C PRO A 133 -8.45 20.13 0.37
N LYS A 134 -7.33 20.07 1.12
CA LYS A 134 -5.98 20.02 0.55
C LYS A 134 -5.68 18.71 -0.17
N HIS A 135 -6.35 17.61 0.16
CA HIS A 135 -6.16 16.33 -0.51
C HIS A 135 -6.46 16.45 -2.01
N ALA A 136 -7.62 17.01 -2.36
CA ALA A 136 -8.02 17.19 -3.76
C ALA A 136 -7.06 18.12 -4.52
N LEU A 137 -6.69 19.25 -3.91
CA LEU A 137 -5.79 20.24 -4.51
C LEU A 137 -4.40 19.65 -4.80
N LEU A 138 -3.78 19.00 -3.81
CA LEU A 138 -2.45 18.40 -3.97
C LEU A 138 -2.47 17.22 -4.95
N LYS A 139 -3.53 16.41 -4.94
CA LYS A 139 -3.68 15.29 -5.89
C LYS A 139 -3.84 15.80 -7.32
N GLN A 140 -4.58 16.90 -7.52
CA GLN A 140 -4.70 17.55 -8.82
C GLN A 140 -3.36 18.10 -9.32
N LEU A 141 -2.53 18.66 -8.43
CA LEU A 141 -1.17 19.08 -8.77
C LEU A 141 -0.33 17.90 -9.29
N LEU A 142 -0.40 16.73 -8.64
CA LEU A 142 0.29 15.53 -9.13
C LEU A 142 -0.25 15.04 -10.48
N PHE A 143 -1.57 15.07 -10.70
CA PHE A 143 -2.14 14.74 -12.01
C PHE A 143 -1.71 15.72 -13.10
N PHE A 144 -1.58 17.00 -12.77
CA PHE A 144 -1.04 17.99 -13.68
C PHE A 144 0.42 17.67 -14.06
N LEU A 145 1.27 17.38 -13.08
CA LEU A 145 2.66 16.97 -13.34
C LEU A 145 2.73 15.74 -14.27
N LEU A 146 1.99 14.68 -13.94
CA LEU A 146 2.02 13.44 -14.73
C LEU A 146 1.50 13.64 -16.16
N SER A 147 0.41 14.39 -16.31
CA SER A 147 -0.22 14.60 -17.63
C SER A 147 0.59 15.53 -18.54
N THR A 148 1.22 16.56 -17.99
CA THR A 148 2.05 17.51 -18.75
C THR A 148 3.38 16.90 -19.19
N ARG A 149 3.87 15.87 -18.49
CA ARG A 149 5.14 15.20 -18.78
C ARG A 149 5.01 13.87 -19.51
N LYS A 150 3.80 13.48 -19.92
CA LYS A 150 3.53 12.15 -20.51
C LYS A 150 4.40 11.83 -21.74
N GLN A 151 4.74 12.82 -22.58
CA GLN A 151 5.59 12.60 -23.75
C GLN A 151 7.07 12.40 -23.40
N ALA A 152 7.52 12.88 -22.24
CA ALA A 152 8.89 12.69 -21.77
C ALA A 152 9.10 11.30 -21.15
N PHE A 153 8.04 10.67 -20.64
CA PHE A 153 8.15 9.43 -19.87
C PHE A 153 8.87 8.31 -20.62
N ILE A 154 8.42 7.97 -21.85
CA ILE A 154 9.01 6.85 -22.62
C ILE A 154 10.47 7.15 -23.03
N PRO A 155 10.79 8.31 -23.63
CA PRO A 155 12.17 8.66 -23.96
C PRO A 155 13.12 8.60 -22.76
N GLU A 156 12.74 9.23 -21.64
CA GLU A 156 13.57 9.28 -20.42
C GLU A 156 13.77 7.89 -19.80
N PHE A 157 12.75 7.03 -19.88
CA PHE A 157 12.86 5.63 -19.46
C PHE A 157 13.89 4.89 -20.29
N HIS A 158 13.80 4.97 -21.63
CA HIS A 158 14.76 4.34 -22.53
C HIS A 158 16.18 4.82 -22.24
N THR A 159 16.40 6.13 -22.17
CA THR A 159 17.72 6.70 -21.87
C THR A 159 18.27 6.18 -20.55
N SER A 160 17.51 6.31 -19.46
CA SER A 160 18.00 5.98 -18.12
C SER A 160 18.24 4.49 -17.94
N PHE A 161 17.34 3.63 -18.46
CA PHE A 161 17.46 2.19 -18.31
C PHE A 161 18.45 1.57 -19.30
N THR A 162 18.65 2.13 -20.50
CA THR A 162 19.78 1.73 -21.37
C THR A 162 21.11 1.98 -20.66
N THR A 163 21.32 3.18 -20.08
CA THR A 163 22.53 3.46 -19.31
C THR A 163 22.71 2.52 -18.12
N LEU A 164 21.62 2.17 -17.43
CA LEU A 164 21.64 1.16 -16.37
C LEU A 164 22.17 -0.18 -16.91
N PHE A 165 21.58 -0.71 -17.98
CA PHE A 165 21.99 -2.01 -18.53
C PHE A 165 23.41 -2.01 -19.10
N ASP A 166 23.83 -0.96 -19.80
CA ASP A 166 25.22 -0.81 -20.28
C ASP A 166 26.22 -0.87 -19.10
N THR A 167 25.86 -0.25 -17.97
CA THR A 167 26.68 -0.27 -16.75
C THR A 167 26.71 -1.66 -16.12
N LEU A 168 25.57 -2.34 -16.05
CA LEU A 168 25.48 -3.71 -15.52
C LEU A 168 26.33 -4.68 -16.37
N GLU A 169 26.25 -4.57 -17.69
CA GLU A 169 27.03 -5.39 -18.62
C GLU A 169 28.54 -5.13 -18.46
N SER A 170 28.94 -3.87 -18.32
CA SER A 170 30.33 -3.49 -18.09
C SER A 170 30.88 -4.04 -16.78
N ASP A 171 30.13 -3.90 -15.68
CA ASP A 171 30.49 -4.45 -14.37
C ASP A 171 30.60 -5.98 -14.43
N ILE A 172 29.66 -6.68 -15.06
CA ILE A 172 29.69 -8.14 -15.20
C ILE A 172 30.89 -8.60 -16.03
N ALA A 173 31.17 -7.92 -17.15
CA ALA A 173 32.31 -8.26 -18.00
C ALA A 173 33.65 -8.10 -17.26
N LYS A 174 33.73 -7.12 -16.36
CA LYS A 174 34.95 -6.80 -15.60
C LYS A 174 35.11 -7.64 -14.32
N ASP A 175 34.06 -7.74 -13.53
CA ASP A 175 34.10 -8.23 -12.15
C ASP A 175 33.31 -9.56 -11.97
N GLY A 176 32.68 -10.08 -13.04
CA GLY A 176 31.88 -11.30 -13.03
C GLY A 176 30.51 -11.17 -12.34
N LYS A 177 30.17 -9.98 -11.86
CA LYS A 177 28.92 -9.65 -11.15
C LYS A 177 28.67 -8.14 -11.18
N SER A 178 27.44 -7.73 -10.95
CA SER A 178 27.08 -6.32 -10.72
C SER A 178 26.00 -6.21 -9.63
N ASP A 179 25.99 -5.07 -8.92
CA ASP A 179 24.96 -4.76 -7.91
C ASP A 179 23.76 -4.07 -8.57
N PHE A 180 22.74 -4.86 -8.90
CA PHE A 180 21.53 -4.33 -9.52
C PHE A 180 20.85 -3.24 -8.68
N ASN A 181 20.79 -3.37 -7.35
CA ASN A 181 20.01 -2.45 -6.52
C ASN A 181 20.63 -1.05 -6.54
N SER A 182 21.94 -0.96 -6.30
CA SER A 182 22.66 0.32 -6.30
C SER A 182 22.59 1.02 -7.67
N ARG A 183 22.77 0.25 -8.75
CA ARG A 183 22.68 0.77 -10.12
C ARG A 183 21.25 1.21 -10.46
N ASN A 184 20.25 0.41 -10.10
CA ASN A 184 18.84 0.71 -10.31
C ASN A 184 18.38 1.94 -9.52
N ASP A 185 18.85 2.13 -8.29
CA ASP A 185 18.53 3.31 -7.48
C ASP A 185 19.01 4.59 -8.18
N THR A 186 20.22 4.55 -8.74
CA THR A 186 20.76 5.66 -9.54
C THR A 186 19.95 5.88 -10.82
N GLY A 187 19.73 4.82 -11.61
CA GLY A 187 18.97 4.89 -12.86
C GLY A 187 17.53 5.35 -12.67
N SER A 188 16.86 4.88 -11.61
CA SER A 188 15.48 5.25 -11.27
C SER A 188 15.39 6.71 -10.82
N PHE A 189 16.36 7.19 -10.03
CA PHE A 189 16.37 8.59 -9.60
C PHE A 189 16.57 9.54 -10.80
N SER A 190 17.52 9.23 -11.69
CA SER A 190 17.73 9.97 -12.93
C SER A 190 16.50 9.93 -13.84
N PHE A 191 15.89 8.75 -14.00
CA PHE A 191 14.65 8.59 -14.76
C PHE A 191 13.53 9.47 -14.22
N LEU A 192 13.26 9.46 -12.92
CA LEU A 192 12.19 10.27 -12.35
C LEU A 192 12.47 11.76 -12.47
N ALA A 193 13.73 12.19 -12.32
CA ALA A 193 14.12 13.58 -12.50
C ALA A 193 13.96 14.07 -13.95
N GLY A 194 14.40 13.26 -14.93
CA GLY A 194 14.20 13.52 -16.35
C GLY A 194 12.72 13.49 -16.74
N ALA A 195 12.01 12.43 -16.35
CA ALA A 195 10.60 12.24 -16.68
C ALA A 195 9.73 13.36 -16.08
N TYR A 196 9.88 13.71 -14.81
CA TYR A 196 9.00 14.69 -14.16
C TYR A 196 9.44 16.13 -14.30
N PHE A 197 10.75 16.39 -14.35
CA PHE A 197 11.28 17.76 -14.30
C PHE A 197 12.12 18.13 -15.53
N GLY A 198 12.49 17.17 -16.37
CA GLY A 198 13.34 17.42 -17.54
C GLY A 198 14.75 17.81 -17.15
N VAL A 199 15.21 17.33 -16.00
CA VAL A 199 16.50 17.68 -15.41
C VAL A 199 17.27 16.41 -15.12
N ASN A 200 18.53 16.37 -15.55
CA ASN A 200 19.47 15.36 -15.11
C ASN A 200 20.05 15.75 -13.73
N PRO A 201 19.90 14.91 -12.68
CA PRO A 201 20.40 15.23 -11.34
C PRO A 201 21.89 15.60 -11.29
N SER A 202 22.71 14.99 -12.16
CA SER A 202 24.15 15.25 -12.23
C SER A 202 24.49 16.69 -12.60
N ASP A 203 23.56 17.39 -13.27
CA ASP A 203 23.75 18.75 -13.77
C ASP A 203 23.30 19.79 -12.72
N THR A 204 22.92 19.33 -11.53
CA THR A 204 22.45 20.15 -10.41
C THR A 204 23.38 20.03 -9.21
N GLY A 205 23.11 20.81 -8.15
CA GLY A 205 23.81 20.65 -6.87
C GLY A 205 23.59 19.32 -6.16
N LEU A 206 22.65 18.46 -6.62
CA LEU A 206 22.46 17.12 -6.08
C LEU A 206 23.52 16.11 -6.56
N GLY A 207 24.13 16.33 -7.73
CA GLY A 207 25.09 15.40 -8.32
C GLY A 207 24.58 13.95 -8.33
N SER A 208 25.40 13.03 -7.80
CA SER A 208 25.08 11.61 -7.63
C SER A 208 24.45 11.25 -6.28
N ASP A 209 24.24 12.23 -5.39
CA ASP A 209 23.87 11.96 -3.99
C ASP A 209 22.37 11.73 -3.79
N GLY A 210 21.55 12.04 -4.80
CA GLY A 210 20.08 11.97 -4.77
C GLY A 210 19.52 10.67 -4.15
N PRO A 211 19.89 9.49 -4.67
CA PRO A 211 19.42 8.21 -4.10
C PRO A 211 19.80 8.03 -2.63
N THR A 212 21.04 8.37 -2.26
CA THR A 212 21.51 8.23 -0.87
C THR A 212 20.77 9.16 0.09
N ILE A 213 20.52 10.40 -0.34
CA ILE A 213 19.74 11.38 0.44
C ILE A 213 18.31 10.87 0.63
N ALA A 214 17.66 10.41 -0.43
CA ALA A 214 16.30 9.87 -0.39
C ALA A 214 16.19 8.64 0.53
N SER A 215 17.13 7.69 0.42
CA SER A 215 17.17 6.49 1.25
C SER A 215 17.39 6.80 2.73
N LYS A 216 18.30 7.74 3.05
CA LYS A 216 18.49 8.22 4.45
C LYS A 216 17.22 8.87 4.99
N TRP A 217 16.58 9.73 4.21
CA TRP A 217 15.32 10.37 4.59
C TRP A 217 14.19 9.35 4.83
N LEU A 218 14.09 8.31 4.00
CA LEU A 218 13.11 7.24 4.15
C LEU A 218 13.37 6.39 5.40
N LEU A 219 14.64 6.11 5.71
CA LEU A 219 15.04 5.35 6.89
C LEU A 219 14.51 6.00 8.18
N PHE A 220 14.67 7.32 8.34
CA PHE A 220 14.16 8.04 9.52
C PHE A 220 12.64 8.07 9.63
N GLN A 221 11.91 7.83 8.54
CA GLN A 221 10.46 7.76 8.58
C GLN A 221 9.96 6.36 8.91
N LEU A 222 10.61 5.32 8.38
CA LEU A 222 10.05 3.96 8.36
C LEU A 222 10.72 2.99 9.33
N HIS A 223 11.94 3.28 9.77
CA HIS A 223 12.65 2.37 10.67
C HIS A 223 11.90 2.29 12.01
N PRO A 224 11.54 1.06 12.47
CA PRO A 224 10.83 0.84 13.72
C PRO A 224 11.71 1.08 14.97
#